data_AF-A0A554KPZ1-F1
#
_entry.id   AF-A0A554KPZ1-F1
#
_cell.length_a   1.000
_cell.length_b   1.000
_cell.length_c   1.000
_cell.angle_alpha   90.00
_cell.angle_beta   90.00
_cell.angle_gamma   90.00
#
_symmetry.space_group_name_H-M   'P 1'
#
loop_
_entity.id
_entity.type
_entity.pdbx_description
1 polymer ?
#
loop_
_entity_poly.entity_id
_entity_poly.type
_entity_poly.pdbx_seq_one_letter_code
_entity_poly.pdbx_strand_id
1 'polypeptide(L)'
;MFGKYLLLAFTLVSNLGSATGSSISAIPNLNENRESTARVAPYVVRKTLEIWVTAYSSTPEETDDTPFITASGSTVREGVVATNLFPFGTKVLIPEYFGERVFVVEDRMHSRKTNNLDIWMASKQEAKKFGISQTKIVVLE
;
A
#
# COMPACT_ATOMS: atom_id res chain seq x y z
N MET A 1 1.53 9.74 31.42
CA MET A 1 0.73 10.74 30.69
C MET A 1 -0.28 9.96 29.86
N PHE A 2 -1.47 9.74 30.41
CA PHE A 2 -2.50 8.84 29.86
C PHE A 2 -3.36 9.60 28.84
N GLY A 3 -3.25 9.25 27.56
CA GLY A 3 -4.09 9.77 26.48
C GLY A 3 -5.38 8.97 26.36
N LYS A 4 -6.51 9.64 26.55
CA LYS A 4 -7.88 9.11 26.63
C LYS A 4 -8.38 8.67 25.25
N TYR A 5 -8.90 7.45 25.15
CA TYR A 5 -9.69 7.00 23.99
C TYR A 5 -11.14 7.47 24.16
N LEU A 6 -11.60 8.32 23.24
CA LEU A 6 -12.98 8.77 23.12
C LEU A 6 -13.77 7.72 22.33
N LEU A 7 -14.64 6.97 23.02
CA LEU A 7 -15.53 5.98 22.42
C LEU A 7 -16.79 6.69 21.90
N LEU A 8 -16.95 6.80 20.59
CA LEU A 8 -18.18 7.27 19.94
C LEU A 8 -19.14 6.10 19.77
N ALA A 9 -20.23 6.08 20.54
CA ALA A 9 -21.33 5.15 20.39
C ALA A 9 -22.27 5.60 19.26
N PHE A 10 -22.49 4.76 18.25
CA PHE A 10 -23.53 4.95 17.24
C PHE A 10 -24.80 4.21 17.67
N THR A 11 -25.89 4.95 17.90
CA THR A 11 -27.23 4.41 18.17
C THR A 11 -27.88 4.03 16.85
N LEU A 12 -28.23 2.75 16.67
CA LEU A 12 -28.97 2.27 15.50
C LEU A 12 -30.47 2.53 15.70
N VAL A 13 -31.08 3.30 14.80
CA VAL A 13 -32.55 3.41 14.68
C VAL A 13 -33.02 2.28 13.76
N SER A 14 -33.89 1.41 14.25
CA SER A 14 -34.57 0.39 13.46
C SER A 14 -35.78 1.00 12.73
N ASN A 15 -35.89 0.74 11.42
CA ASN A 15 -37.09 1.06 10.65
C ASN A 15 -37.69 -0.25 10.11
N LEU A 16 -38.90 -0.56 10.56
CA LEU A 16 -39.71 -1.69 10.11
C LEU A 16 -40.49 -1.28 8.86
N GLY A 17 -40.16 -1.88 7.72
CA GLY A 17 -40.92 -1.76 6.48
C GLY A 17 -41.31 -3.14 5.97
N SER A 18 -42.59 -3.48 6.12
CA SER A 18 -43.23 -4.70 5.59
C SER A 18 -43.66 -4.47 4.14
N ALA A 19 -43.31 -5.38 3.24
CA ALA A 19 -44.01 -5.57 1.96
C ALA A 19 -43.89 -7.03 1.50
N THR A 20 -45.05 -7.61 1.24
CA THR A 20 -45.35 -9.01 0.96
C THR A 20 -45.18 -9.39 -0.52
N GLY A 21 -44.64 -10.59 -0.79
CA GLY A 21 -45.16 -11.52 -1.80
C GLY A 21 -44.49 -11.60 -3.17
N SER A 22 -43.62 -12.61 -3.38
CA SER A 22 -43.75 -13.68 -4.40
C SER A 22 -42.44 -14.48 -4.58
N SER A 23 -42.51 -15.78 -4.25
CA SER A 23 -41.90 -16.99 -4.84
C SER A 23 -40.93 -16.78 -6.04
N ILE A 24 -39.77 -17.45 -6.25
CA ILE A 24 -39.31 -18.83 -5.98
C ILE A 24 -37.76 -18.90 -6.07
N SER A 25 -37.19 -19.90 -5.36
CA SER A 25 -35.98 -20.71 -5.65
C SER A 25 -34.56 -20.23 -5.35
N ALA A 26 -33.86 -21.18 -4.73
CA ALA A 26 -32.41 -21.42 -4.68
C ALA A 26 -31.62 -20.64 -3.63
N ILE A 27 -31.65 -21.19 -2.41
CA ILE A 27 -30.47 -21.22 -1.56
C ILE A 27 -29.51 -22.27 -2.14
N PRO A 28 -28.27 -21.92 -2.49
CA PRO A 28 -27.17 -22.83 -2.30
C PRO A 28 -26.37 -22.38 -1.09
N ASN A 29 -26.46 -23.16 -0.01
CA ASN A 29 -25.45 -23.17 1.03
C ASN A 29 -24.19 -23.74 0.40
N LEU A 30 -23.16 -22.91 0.25
CA LEU A 30 -21.81 -23.33 -0.09
C LEU A 30 -20.85 -22.61 0.86
N ASN A 31 -20.73 -23.14 2.07
CA ASN A 31 -19.44 -23.37 2.71
C ASN A 31 -18.47 -22.17 2.60
N GLU A 32 -18.70 -21.12 3.40
CA GLU A 32 -17.73 -20.03 3.63
C GLU A 32 -16.52 -20.51 4.45
N ASN A 33 -15.84 -21.53 3.93
CA ASN A 33 -14.52 -21.96 4.36
C ASN A 33 -13.53 -21.58 3.27
N ARG A 34 -13.38 -20.28 3.02
CA ARG A 34 -12.24 -19.73 2.28
C ARG A 34 -11.72 -18.53 3.05
N GLU A 35 -10.60 -18.79 3.71
CA GLU A 35 -9.62 -17.85 4.25
C GLU A 35 -9.90 -16.40 3.84
N SER A 36 -10.33 -15.61 4.81
CA SER A 36 -10.58 -14.16 4.72
C SER A 36 -9.37 -13.48 4.06
N THR A 37 -9.39 -13.35 2.73
CA THR A 37 -8.41 -12.54 2.00
C THR A 37 -8.58 -11.12 2.50
N ALA A 38 -7.62 -10.63 3.29
CA ALA A 38 -7.63 -9.23 3.70
C ALA A 38 -7.75 -8.36 2.45
N ARG A 39 -8.69 -7.42 2.43
CA ARG A 39 -8.91 -6.50 1.31
C ARG A 39 -8.58 -5.09 1.78
N VAL A 40 -7.92 -4.34 0.91
CA VAL A 40 -7.80 -2.89 1.01
C VAL A 40 -8.45 -2.35 -0.24
N ALA A 41 -9.75 -2.10 -0.16
CA ALA A 41 -10.58 -1.85 -1.34
C ALA A 41 -9.98 -0.74 -2.23
N PRO A 42 -9.88 -0.93 -3.56
CA PRO A 42 -10.41 -2.05 -4.37
C PRO A 42 -9.48 -3.28 -4.48
N TYR A 43 -8.36 -3.32 -3.76
CA TYR A 43 -7.30 -4.31 -3.93
C TYR A 43 -7.45 -5.55 -3.05
N VAL A 44 -6.91 -6.66 -3.56
CA VAL A 44 -6.74 -7.89 -2.80
C VAL A 44 -5.31 -7.95 -2.26
N VAL A 45 -5.14 -8.30 -0.98
CA VAL A 45 -3.81 -8.52 -0.41
C VAL A 45 -3.26 -9.84 -0.94
N ARG A 46 -2.15 -9.77 -1.68
CA ARG A 46 -1.46 -10.93 -2.24
C ARG A 46 -0.43 -11.50 -1.27
N LYS A 47 0.39 -10.63 -0.68
CA LYS A 47 1.50 -11.04 0.19
C LYS A 47 1.85 -9.93 1.17
N THR A 48 2.22 -10.33 2.37
CA THR A 48 2.82 -9.45 3.38
C THR A 48 4.24 -9.90 3.65
N LEU A 49 5.18 -8.97 3.73
CA LEU A 49 6.59 -9.26 4.01
C LEU A 49 7.24 -8.10 4.76
N GLU A 50 8.28 -8.41 5.52
CA GLU A 50 9.07 -7.43 6.24
C GLU A 50 10.38 -7.21 5.48
N ILE A 51 10.65 -5.97 5.09
CA ILE A 51 11.82 -5.58 4.30
C ILE A 51 12.39 -4.24 4.78
N TRP A 52 13.58 -3.93 4.32
CA TRP A 52 14.18 -2.62 4.52
C TRP A 52 13.55 -1.60 3.57
N VAL A 53 12.91 -0.59 4.14
CA VAL A 53 12.34 0.55 3.44
C VAL A 53 13.21 1.78 3.68
N THR A 54 13.62 2.43 2.60
CA THR A 54 14.36 3.69 2.59
C THR A 54 13.60 4.75 1.80
N ALA A 55 14.13 5.97 1.74
CA ALA A 55 13.64 7.00 0.85
C ALA A 55 14.78 7.65 0.08
N TYR A 56 14.51 8.06 -1.15
CA TYR A 56 15.42 8.77 -2.04
C TYR A 56 14.73 10.00 -2.64
N SER A 57 15.53 10.92 -3.17
CA SER A 57 15.04 12.10 -3.86
C SER A 57 15.70 12.25 -5.23
N SER A 58 15.04 12.95 -6.16
CA SER A 58 15.60 13.27 -7.48
C SER A 58 16.69 14.36 -7.42
N THR A 59 17.45 14.45 -6.32
CA THR A 59 18.61 15.34 -6.29
C THR A 59 19.71 14.77 -7.17
N PRO A 60 20.41 15.58 -7.99
CA PRO A 60 21.44 15.08 -8.93
C PRO A 60 22.55 14.24 -8.29
N GLU A 61 22.74 14.37 -6.97
CA GLU A 61 23.69 13.57 -6.18
C GLU A 61 23.24 12.10 -5.98
N GLU A 62 21.98 11.78 -6.28
CA GLU A 62 21.32 10.49 -6.06
C GLU A 62 20.80 9.84 -7.36
N THR A 63 20.90 10.52 -8.50
CA THR A 63 20.35 10.08 -9.79
C THR A 63 21.36 10.19 -10.94
N ASP A 64 21.10 9.50 -12.06
CA ASP A 64 21.87 9.63 -13.30
C ASP A 64 21.49 10.91 -14.09
N ASP A 65 21.88 10.98 -15.36
CA ASP A 65 21.64 12.12 -16.27
C ASP A 65 20.14 12.46 -16.47
N THR A 66 19.22 11.62 -15.99
CA THR A 66 17.76 11.79 -16.09
C THR A 66 17.04 11.72 -14.73
N PRO A 67 17.27 12.68 -13.81
CA PRO A 67 16.80 12.66 -12.42
C PRO A 67 15.29 12.44 -12.22
N PHE A 68 14.51 12.77 -13.24
CA PHE A 68 13.04 12.78 -13.18
C PHE A 68 12.39 11.66 -14.00
N ILE A 69 13.17 10.77 -14.62
CA ILE A 69 12.64 9.63 -15.40
C ILE A 69 12.93 8.35 -14.62
N THR A 70 11.88 7.55 -14.35
CA THR A 70 12.01 6.27 -13.67
C THR A 70 12.49 5.18 -14.64
N ALA A 71 12.99 4.06 -14.12
CA ALA A 71 13.37 2.91 -14.95
C ALA A 71 12.21 2.31 -15.78
N SER A 72 10.95 2.59 -15.44
CA SER A 72 9.78 2.23 -16.27
C SER A 72 9.51 3.20 -17.43
N GLY A 73 10.20 4.35 -17.47
CA GLY A 73 10.00 5.43 -18.44
C GLY A 73 8.97 6.48 -18.02
N SER A 74 8.40 6.39 -16.81
CA SER A 74 7.49 7.40 -16.25
C SER A 74 8.24 8.59 -15.65
N THR A 75 7.56 9.72 -15.47
CA THR A 75 8.10 10.82 -14.66
C THR A 75 7.94 10.53 -13.17
N VAL A 76 8.94 10.85 -12.36
CA VAL A 76 8.86 10.73 -10.90
C VAL A 76 7.70 11.55 -10.32
N ARG A 77 7.05 11.01 -9.31
CA ARG A 77 5.90 11.62 -8.62
C ARG A 77 5.68 10.94 -7.27
N GLU A 78 4.90 11.56 -6.41
CA GLU A 78 4.47 10.89 -5.17
C GLU A 78 3.79 9.54 -5.47
N GLY A 79 4.09 8.55 -4.64
CA GLY A 79 3.60 7.18 -4.82
C GLY A 79 4.48 6.30 -5.71
N VAL A 80 5.61 6.78 -6.22
CA VAL A 80 6.61 5.93 -6.90
C VAL A 80 7.53 5.27 -5.88
N VAL A 81 7.83 3.99 -6.11
CA VAL A 81 8.86 3.25 -5.36
C VAL A 81 9.83 2.56 -6.29
N ALA A 82 11.08 2.45 -5.84
CA ALA A 82 12.16 1.70 -6.48
C ALA A 82 12.38 0.37 -5.75
N THR A 83 12.40 -0.74 -6.49
CA THR A 83 12.81 -2.03 -5.92
C THR A 83 13.19 -3.02 -7.02
N ASN A 84 14.06 -3.97 -6.71
CA ASN A 84 14.39 -5.09 -7.60
C ASN A 84 13.59 -6.38 -7.26
N LEU A 85 12.77 -6.34 -6.21
CA LEU A 85 12.02 -7.51 -5.72
C LEU A 85 10.78 -7.84 -6.54
N PHE A 86 10.16 -6.84 -7.17
CA PHE A 86 8.85 -6.95 -7.78
C PHE A 86 8.84 -6.41 -9.21
N PRO A 87 7.99 -6.95 -10.10
CA PRO A 87 7.84 -6.40 -11.45
C PRO A 87 7.29 -4.96 -11.39
N PHE A 88 7.51 -4.21 -12.47
CA PHE A 88 6.91 -2.88 -12.61
C PHE A 88 5.38 -2.96 -12.55
N GLY A 89 4.73 -1.91 -12.03
CA GLY A 89 3.29 -1.84 -11.83
C GLY A 89 2.77 -2.55 -10.58
N THR A 90 3.64 -3.26 -9.84
CA THR A 90 3.27 -3.85 -8.55
C THR A 90 2.83 -2.76 -7.58
N LYS A 91 1.68 -2.96 -6.93
CA LYS A 91 1.14 -2.03 -5.95
C LYS A 91 1.48 -2.49 -4.54
N VAL A 92 1.88 -1.56 -3.68
CA VAL A 92 2.26 -1.86 -2.29
C VAL A 92 1.71 -0.84 -1.31
N LEU A 93 1.44 -1.28 -0.09
CA LEU A 93 1.18 -0.43 1.07
C LEU A 93 2.35 -0.54 2.06
N ILE A 94 2.53 0.53 2.82
CA ILE A 94 3.49 0.61 3.92
C ILE A 94 2.71 1.14 5.14
N PRO A 95 1.90 0.30 5.80
CA PRO A 95 0.85 0.76 6.69
C PRO A 95 1.34 1.58 7.89
N GLU A 96 2.49 1.21 8.44
CA GLU A 96 3.06 1.86 9.62
C GLU A 96 3.42 3.33 9.38
N TYR A 97 3.79 3.68 8.15
CA TYR A 97 4.23 5.04 7.80
C TYR A 97 3.20 5.82 6.99
N PHE A 98 2.44 5.14 6.12
CA PHE A 98 1.58 5.80 5.14
C PHE A 98 0.14 5.26 5.12
N GLY A 99 -0.23 4.40 6.07
CA GLY A 99 -1.57 3.84 6.17
C GLY A 99 -1.98 3.09 4.90
N GLU A 100 -3.11 3.49 4.32
CA GLU A 100 -3.68 2.87 3.12
C GLU A 100 -3.19 3.52 1.81
N ARG A 101 -2.18 4.38 1.86
CA ARG A 101 -1.59 4.97 0.66
C ARG A 101 -0.93 3.88 -0.20
N VAL A 102 -1.35 3.83 -1.46
CA VAL A 102 -0.81 2.90 -2.46
C VAL A 102 0.39 3.51 -3.16
N PHE A 103 1.46 2.73 -3.21
CA PHE A 103 2.65 3.00 -3.99
C PHE A 103 2.75 2.03 -5.16
N VAL A 104 3.42 2.45 -6.24
CA VAL A 104 3.59 1.68 -7.46
C VAL A 104 5.07 1.53 -7.77
N VAL A 105 5.50 0.30 -8.04
CA VAL A 105 6.86 -0.01 -8.49
C VAL A 105 7.02 0.49 -9.91
N GLU A 106 7.71 1.63 -10.06
CA GLU A 106 8.01 2.25 -11.36
C GLU A 106 9.51 2.43 -11.57
N ASP A 107 10.31 2.23 -10.52
CA ASP A 107 11.75 2.47 -10.58
C ASP A 107 12.57 1.27 -10.11
N ARG A 108 13.90 1.32 -10.31
CA ARG A 108 14.84 0.26 -9.96
C ARG A 108 15.94 0.76 -9.05
N MET A 109 16.47 -0.16 -8.25
CA MET A 109 17.63 0.10 -7.42
C MET A 109 18.88 -0.48 -8.09
N HIS A 110 20.06 -0.02 -7.68
CA HIS A 110 21.31 -0.66 -8.09
C HIS A 110 21.25 -2.18 -7.86
N SER A 111 21.74 -2.97 -8.83
CA SER A 111 21.67 -4.45 -8.86
C SER A 111 22.04 -5.19 -7.56
N ARG A 112 22.99 -4.66 -6.78
CA ARG A 112 23.41 -5.22 -5.47
C ARG A 112 22.34 -5.12 -4.37
N LYS A 113 21.31 -4.29 -4.55
CA LYS A 113 20.20 -4.09 -3.62
C LYS A 113 19.09 -5.07 -3.99
N THR A 114 18.99 -6.14 -3.21
CA THR A 114 18.09 -7.28 -3.52
C THR A 114 16.94 -7.43 -2.53
N ASN A 115 16.96 -6.76 -1.38
CA ASN A 115 15.92 -6.89 -0.34
C ASN A 115 15.48 -5.54 0.23
N ASN A 116 15.37 -4.54 -0.65
CA ASN A 116 15.07 -3.16 -0.29
C ASN A 116 13.92 -2.61 -1.14
N LEU A 117 13.22 -1.63 -0.57
CA LEU A 117 12.27 -0.79 -1.27
C LEU A 117 12.59 0.67 -0.94
N ASP A 118 12.75 1.49 -1.96
CA ASP A 118 13.08 2.91 -1.81
C ASP A 118 11.86 3.75 -2.20
N ILE A 119 11.43 4.65 -1.33
CA ILE A 119 10.29 5.53 -1.58
C ILE A 119 10.79 6.82 -2.21
N TRP A 120 10.24 7.19 -3.35
CA TRP A 120 10.53 8.50 -3.92
C TRP A 120 9.90 9.61 -3.08
N MET A 121 10.69 10.63 -2.77
CA MET A 121 10.25 11.85 -2.08
C MET A 121 10.69 13.10 -2.85
N ALA A 122 9.86 14.15 -2.76
CA ALA A 122 10.11 15.40 -3.48
C ALA A 122 11.35 16.15 -2.97
N SER A 123 11.73 15.96 -1.69
CA SER A 123 12.90 16.62 -1.11
C SER A 123 13.85 15.65 -0.41
N LYS A 124 15.16 15.93 -0.55
CA LYS A 124 16.22 15.23 0.18
C LYS A 124 16.09 15.34 1.70
N GLN A 125 15.52 16.43 2.19
CA GLN A 125 15.29 16.66 3.61
C GLN A 125 14.25 15.69 4.17
N GLU A 126 13.15 15.47 3.45
CA GLU A 126 12.14 14.48 3.79
C GLU A 126 12.71 13.06 3.73
N ALA A 127 13.46 12.74 2.67
CA ALA A 127 14.10 11.43 2.53
C ALA A 127 15.04 11.12 3.71
N LYS A 128 15.88 12.10 4.11
CA LYS A 128 16.75 11.98 5.28
C LYS A 128 15.99 11.86 6.59
N LYS A 129 14.87 12.57 6.74
CA LYS A 129 14.03 12.51 7.94
C LYS A 129 13.32 11.16 8.07
N PHE A 130 12.92 10.56 6.95
CA PHE A 130 12.37 9.21 6.93
C PHE A 130 13.43 8.18 7.34
N GLY A 131 14.62 8.27 6.77
CA GLY A 131 15.75 7.40 7.13
C GLY A 131 15.59 5.97 6.63
N ILE A 132 16.05 5.00 7.42
CA ILE A 132 15.96 3.58 7.12
C ILE A 132 15.11 2.88 8.18
N SER A 133 14.14 2.10 7.73
CA SER A 133 13.28 1.32 8.63
C SER A 133 13.08 -0.09 8.10
N GLN A 134 13.14 -1.06 8.99
CA GLN A 134 12.66 -2.40 8.71
C GLN A 134 11.19 -2.46 9.10
N THR A 135 10.31 -2.56 8.10
CA THR A 135 8.86 -2.50 8.31
C THR A 135 8.13 -3.47 7.39
N LYS A 136 6.85 -3.66 7.70
CA LYS A 136 5.93 -4.51 6.96
C LYS A 136 5.42 -3.77 5.74
N ILE A 137 5.54 -4.43 4.58
CA ILE A 137 4.85 -4.02 3.36
C ILE A 137 3.76 -5.03 2.99
N VAL A 138 2.72 -4.54 2.33
CA VAL A 138 1.61 -5.34 1.82
C VAL A 138 1.55 -5.20 0.31
N VAL A 139 1.74 -6.28 -0.41
CA VAL A 139 1.65 -6.34 -1.88
C VAL A 139 0.20 -6.57 -2.27
N LEU A 140 -0.27 -5.76 -3.20
CA LEU A 140 -1.64 -5.71 -3.68
C LEU A 140 -1.75 -6.24 -5.12
N GLU A 141 -2.91 -6.81 -5.44
CA GLU A 141 -3.36 -7.18 -6.79
C GLU A 141 -4.39 -6.16 -7.30
#